data_AF-K8N2X5-F1
#
_entry.id   AF-K8N2X5-F1
#
_cell.length_a   1.000
_cell.length_b   1.000
_cell.length_c   1.000
_cell.angle_alpha   90.00
_cell.angle_beta   90.00
_cell.angle_gamma   90.00
#
_symmetry.space_group_name_H-M   'P 1'
#
loop_
_entity.id
_entity.type
_entity.pdbx_description
1 polymer ?
#
loop_
_entity_poly.entity_id
_entity_poly.type
_entity_poly.pdbx_seq_one_letter_code
_entity_poly.pdbx_strand_id
1 'polypeptide(L)' 'MKPTRLQWEDVIQFEEVKGYGQHIWRDGNHLYYVDEEGGIAPQRVVYEFPLELFQSPYQVFLSYLKSLT' A
#
# COMPACT_ATOMS: atom_id res chain seq x y z
N MET A 1 -6.79 7.18 -3.36
CA MET A 1 -7.14 5.91 -4.04
C MET A 1 -8.44 5.39 -3.43
N LYS A 2 -9.18 4.48 -4.08
CA LYS A 2 -10.36 3.87 -3.44
C LYS A 2 -9.91 2.68 -2.59
N PRO A 3 -10.36 2.56 -1.33
CA PRO A 3 -10.04 1.40 -0.51
C PRO A 3 -10.69 0.14 -1.11
N THR A 4 -10.00 -0.98 -0.96
CA THR A 4 -10.51 -2.29 -1.33
C THR A 4 -11.46 -2.81 -0.25
N ARG A 5 -12.05 -3.98 -0.50
CA ARG A 5 -12.83 -4.71 0.52
C ARG A 5 -11.96 -5.60 1.40
N LEU A 6 -10.69 -5.78 1.05
CA LEU A 6 -9.76 -6.62 1.80
C LEU A 6 -9.45 -5.98 3.14
N GLN A 7 -9.28 -6.82 4.15
CA GLN A 7 -8.83 -6.41 5.47
C GLN A 7 -7.35 -6.75 5.65
N TRP A 8 -6.76 -6.21 6.71
CA TRP A 8 -5.37 -6.51 7.07
C TRP A 8 -5.12 -8.02 7.23
N GLU A 9 -6.07 -8.74 7.82
CA GLU A 9 -6.00 -10.17 8.09
C GLU A 9 -5.94 -11.02 6.80
N ASP A 10 -6.48 -10.49 5.69
CA ASP A 10 -6.38 -11.12 4.37
C ASP A 10 -4.98 -10.85 3.77
N VAL A 11 -4.54 -9.59 3.85
CA VAL A 11 -3.34 -9.09 3.16
C VAL A 11 -2.04 -9.55 3.81
N ILE A 12 -2.01 -9.71 5.13
CA ILE A 12 -0.80 -10.15 5.86
C ILE A 12 -0.33 -11.56 5.45
N GLN A 13 -1.19 -12.34 4.79
CA GLN A 13 -0.85 -13.67 4.28
C GLN A 13 -0.11 -13.62 2.93
N PHE A 14 -0.08 -12.46 2.28
CA PHE A 14 0.57 -12.25 0.98
C PHE A 14 2.08 -12.07 1.13
N GLU A 15 2.79 -11.92 0.00
CA GLU A 15 4.23 -11.65 0.02
C GLU A 15 4.49 -10.18 0.34
N GLU A 16 5.21 -9.91 1.44
CA GLU A 16 5.65 -8.54 1.76
C GLU A 16 6.73 -8.08 0.78
N VAL A 17 6.50 -6.93 0.14
CA VAL A 17 7.43 -6.34 -0.80
C VAL A 17 8.43 -5.44 -0.08
N LYS A 18 9.64 -5.97 0.10
CA LYS A 18 10.74 -5.26 0.78
C LYS A 18 11.22 -4.03 -0.02
N GLY A 19 11.73 -3.03 0.69
CA GLY A 19 12.30 -1.82 0.10
C GLY A 19 11.33 -0.62 -0.03
N TYR A 20 10.06 -0.80 0.32
CA TYR A 20 9.01 0.23 0.23
C TYR A 20 8.46 0.66 1.60
N GLY A 21 9.29 0.60 2.64
CA GLY A 21 8.89 1.06 3.97
C GLY A 21 7.93 0.14 4.73
N GLN A 22 7.77 -1.13 4.33
CA GLN A 22 7.00 -2.18 5.06
C GLN A 22 5.47 -2.01 5.03
N HIS A 23 4.92 -1.45 3.95
CA HIS A 23 3.46 -1.27 3.78
C HIS A 23 2.90 -1.89 2.50
N ILE A 24 3.74 -2.54 1.68
CA ILE A 24 3.33 -3.08 0.37
C ILE A 24 3.33 -4.60 0.41
N TRP A 25 2.23 -5.18 -0.04
CA TRP A 25 1.97 -6.62 -0.09
C TRP A 25 1.59 -7.05 -1.50
N ARG A 26 1.95 -8.28 -1.91
CA ARG A 26 1.77 -8.76 -3.28
C ARG A 26 1.05 -10.10 -3.32
N ASP A 27 0.02 -10.16 -4.16
CA ASP A 27 -0.63 -11.40 -4.57
C ASP A 27 -0.62 -11.49 -6.11
N GLY A 28 0.23 -12.36 -6.66
CA GLY A 28 0.40 -12.51 -8.10
C GLY A 28 0.83 -11.21 -8.80
N ASN A 29 -0.08 -10.62 -9.58
CA ASN A 29 0.14 -9.35 -10.30
C ASN A 29 -0.46 -8.13 -9.59
N HIS A 30 -1.07 -8.32 -8.42
CA HIS A 30 -1.75 -7.27 -7.68
C HIS A 30 -0.87 -6.84 -6.52
N LEU A 31 -0.82 -5.54 -6.29
CA LEU A 31 -0.12 -4.96 -5.14
C LEU A 31 -1.15 -4.29 -4.24
N TYR A 32 -0.90 -4.35 -2.95
CA TYR A 32 -1.75 -3.77 -1.93
C TYR A 32 -0.92 -2.90 -1.01
N TYR A 33 -1.35 -1.66 -0.82
CA TYR A 33 -0.78 -0.74 0.14
C TYR A 33 -1.67 -0.72 1.39
N VAL A 34 -1.06 -0.98 2.55
CA VAL A 34 -1.73 -0.95 3.85
C VAL A 34 -1.32 0.31 4.59
N ASP A 35 -2.30 1.17 4.84
CA ASP A 35 -2.11 2.40 5.61
C ASP A 35 -2.81 2.30 6.97
N GLU A 36 -2.27 2.99 7.96
CA GLU A 36 -2.88 3.12 9.28
C GLU A 36 -3.57 4.49 9.37
N GLU A 37 -4.86 4.52 9.11
CA GLU A 37 -5.66 5.74 9.09
C GLU A 37 -6.46 5.90 10.37
N GLY A 38 -6.66 7.15 10.80
CA GLY A 38 -7.42 7.48 12.01
C GLY A 38 -6.52 7.96 13.15
N GLY A 39 -7.11 8.76 14.05
CA GLY A 39 -6.37 9.41 15.12
C GLY A 39 -6.12 8.48 16.32
N ILE A 40 -7.01 8.56 17.31
CA ILE A 40 -6.81 7.93 18.62
C ILE A 40 -6.91 6.38 18.56
N ALA A 41 -7.57 5.83 17.53
CA ALA A 41 -7.65 4.40 17.24
C ALA A 41 -7.44 4.18 15.74
N PRO A 42 -6.19 3.96 15.28
CA PRO A 42 -5.92 3.75 13.87
C PRO A 42 -6.52 2.42 13.40
N GLN A 43 -7.14 2.46 12.23
CA GLN A 43 -7.63 1.31 11.50
C GLN A 43 -6.72 1.06 10.30
N ARG A 44 -6.50 -0.21 9.97
CA ARG A 44 -5.74 -0.58 8.77
C ARG A 44 -6.64 -0.55 7.56
N VAL A 45 -6.28 0.28 6.59
CA VAL A 45 -7.02 0.43 5.35
C VAL A 45 -6.17 -0.11 4.22
N VAL A 46 -6.78 -0.97 3.39
CA VAL A 46 -6.10 -1.62 2.27
C VAL A 46 -6.48 -0.94 0.96
N TYR A 47 -5.49 -0.48 0.23
CA TYR A 47 -5.62 0.12 -1.09
C TYR A 47 -5.01 -0.79 -2.16
N GLU A 48 -5.68 -0.93 -3.30
CA GLU A 48 -5.08 -1.59 -4.46
C GLU A 48 -4.10 -0.63 -5.11
N PHE A 49 -2.86 -1.08 -5.22
CA PHE A 49 -1.74 -0.29 -5.67
C PHE A 49 -1.40 -0.60 -7.13
N PRO A 50 -1.43 0.38 -8.06
CA PRO A 50 -1.13 0.14 -9.46
C PRO A 50 0.31 -0.36 -9.65
N LEU A 51 0.46 -1.52 -10.28
CA LEU A 51 1.76 -2.14 -10.56
C LEU A 51 2.69 -1.24 -11.40
N GLU A 52 2.13 -0.42 -12.27
CA GLU A 52 2.88 0.52 -13.13
C GLU A 52 3.66 1.57 -12.33
N LEU A 53 3.14 1.97 -11.15
CA LEU A 53 3.84 2.94 -10.28
C LEU A 53 5.12 2.36 -9.67
N PHE A 54 5.21 1.03 -9.58
CA PHE A 54 6.40 0.29 -9.13
C PHE A 54 7.54 0.27 -10.16
N GLN A 55 7.23 0.47 -11.45
CA GLN A 55 8.23 0.47 -12.52
C GLN A 55 8.92 1.82 -12.69
N SER A 56 8.40 2.88 -12.07
CA SER A 56 9.04 4.20 -12.08
C SER A 56 10.18 4.25 -11.05
N PRO A 57 11.25 5.04 -11.27
CA PRO A 57 12.28 5.23 -10.26
C PRO A 57 11.61 5.76 -8.98
N TYR A 58 11.62 4.92 -7.95
CA TYR A 58 11.07 5.04 -6.58
C TYR A 58 10.90 6.48 -6.03
N GLN A 59 11.76 7.41 -6.44
CA GLN A 59 11.69 8.83 -6.13
C GLN A 59 10.39 9.51 -6.56
N VAL A 60 9.79 9.13 -7.69
CA VAL A 60 8.54 9.74 -8.21
C VAL A 60 7.32 9.31 -7.40
N PHE A 61 7.34 8.06 -6.92
CA PHE A 61 6.27 7.54 -6.07
C PHE A 61 6.28 8.19 -4.69
N LEU A 62 7.46 8.32 -4.07
CA LEU A 62 7.59 8.99 -2.77
C LEU A 62 7.23 10.48 -2.83
N SER A 63 7.48 11.17 -3.96
CA SER A 63 7.05 12.56 -4.13
C SER A 63 5.54 12.70 -4.34
N TYR A 64 4.88 11.75 -5.00
CA TYR A 64 3.42 11.72 -5.11
C TYR A 64 2.75 11.54 -3.75
N LEU A 65 3.20 10.60 -2.92
CA LEU A 65 2.65 10.38 -1.59
C LEU A 65 2.78 11.61 -0.69
N LYS A 66 3.94 12.28 -0.69
CA LYS A 66 4.17 13.52 0.07
C LYS A 66 3.32 14.71 -0.41
N SER A 67 2.81 14.65 -1.64
CA SER A 67 1.93 15.70 -2.18
C SER A 67 0.46 15.53 -1.77
N LEU A 68 0.10 14.41 -1.15
CA LEU A 68 -1.27 14.09 -0.73
C LEU A 68 -1.53 14.36 0.75
N THR A 69 -0.54 14.87 1.48
CA THR A 69 -0.59 15.22 2.91
C THR A 69 -0.40 16.71 3.14
#